data_AF-A0A357G1G2-F1
#
_entry.id   AF-A0A357G1G2-F1
#
_cell.length_a   1.000
_cell.length_b   1.000
_cell.length_c   1.000
_cell.angle_alpha   90.00
_cell.angle_beta   90.00
_cell.angle_gamma   90.00
#
_symmetry.space_group_name_H-M   'P 1'
#
loop_
_entity.id
_entity.type
_entity.pdbx_description
1 polymer ?
#
loop_
_entity_poly.entity_id
_entity_poly.type
_entity_poly.pdbx_seq_one_letter_code
_entity_poly.pdbx_strand_id
1 'polypeptide(L)'
;PVIIKLLEGTQGRGVVLAETSKAAESVINAFKSLNANILVQEFIKESRGVDLRLFVIGEKVVAAMERHAAEGEFRANIHLGGTGHEVDITNKERKMAIEASRVVGLKTSGVDLIRSSRGPMVLEVNSSPGLEGVEGATGKDIAGMIIEHVEKQVERRRARKRRKLRKKRKA
;
A
#
# COMPACT_ATOMS: atom_id res chain seq x y z
N PRO A 1 -21.95 0.19 8.79
CA PRO A 1 -20.75 -0.29 9.52
C PRO A 1 -19.56 0.60 9.20
N VAL A 2 -18.63 0.71 10.15
CA VAL A 2 -17.43 1.53 10.01
C VAL A 2 -16.20 0.74 10.43
N ILE A 3 -15.06 1.09 9.85
CA ILE A 3 -13.74 0.68 10.32
C ILE A 3 -13.18 1.80 11.19
N ILE A 4 -12.73 1.46 12.40
CA ILE A 4 -12.03 2.37 13.30
C ILE A 4 -10.58 1.93 13.36
N LYS A 5 -9.66 2.81 12.97
CA LYS A 5 -8.21 2.56 12.92
C LYS A 5 -7.50 3.44 13.93
N LEU A 6 -6.65 2.87 14.77
CA LEU A 6 -5.63 3.62 15.48
C LEU A 6 -4.59 4.15 14.48
N LEU A 7 -4.13 5.38 14.66
CA LEU A 7 -3.05 5.95 13.83
C LEU A 7 -1.67 5.37 14.16
N GLU A 8 -1.54 4.73 15.32
CA GLU A 8 -0.31 4.11 15.79
C GLU A 8 -0.50 2.58 15.79
N GLY A 9 0.28 1.88 14.96
CA GLY A 9 0.22 0.42 14.83
C GLY A 9 0.74 -0.07 13.48
N THR A 10 1.04 -1.37 13.40
CA THR A 10 1.39 -2.06 12.15
C THR A 10 0.63 -3.38 12.06
N GLN A 11 0.61 -3.98 10.86
CA GLN A 11 0.05 -5.32 10.63
C GLN A 11 -1.44 -5.47 11.00
N GLY A 12 -2.24 -4.41 10.86
CA GLY A 12 -3.68 -4.46 11.13
C GLY A 12 -4.07 -4.48 12.61
N ARG A 13 -3.11 -4.38 13.54
CA ARG A 13 -3.40 -4.14 14.96
C ARG A 13 -4.01 -2.74 15.12
N GLY A 14 -5.07 -2.63 15.91
CA GLY A 14 -5.79 -1.37 16.10
C GLY A 14 -6.81 -1.05 15.01
N VAL A 15 -7.16 -2.02 14.14
CA VAL A 15 -8.24 -1.90 13.16
C VAL A 15 -9.44 -2.71 13.63
N VAL A 16 -10.57 -2.05 13.87
CA VAL A 16 -11.79 -2.64 14.41
C VAL A 16 -12.95 -2.41 13.44
N LEU A 17 -13.71 -3.46 13.14
CA LEU A 17 -15.00 -3.37 12.46
C LEU A 17 -16.12 -3.15 13.48
N ALA A 18 -16.83 -2.04 13.37
CA ALA A 18 -18.03 -1.77 14.14
C ALA A 18 -19.27 -1.89 13.25
N GLU A 19 -20.09 -2.91 13.50
CA GLU A 19 -21.28 -3.20 12.68
C GLU A 19 -22.45 -2.27 12.96
N THR A 20 -22.52 -1.70 14.17
CA THR A 20 -23.60 -0.80 14.61
C THR A 20 -23.04 0.52 15.12
N SER A 21 -23.87 1.58 15.11
CA SER A 21 -23.49 2.89 15.65
C SER A 21 -23.13 2.81 17.13
N LYS A 22 -23.89 2.03 17.92
CA LYS A 22 -23.59 1.81 19.34
C LYS A 22 -22.23 1.15 19.55
N ALA A 23 -21.88 0.14 18.75
CA ALA A 23 -20.57 -0.49 18.82
C ALA A 23 -19.45 0.51 18.44
N ALA A 24 -19.68 1.32 17.41
CA ALA A 24 -18.72 2.34 16.99
C ALA A 24 -18.50 3.38 18.09
N GLU A 25 -19.57 3.90 18.70
CA GLU A 25 -19.51 4.85 19.82
C GLU A 25 -18.72 4.28 21.00
N SER A 26 -18.98 3.04 21.40
CA SER A 26 -18.24 2.38 22.48
C SER A 26 -16.75 2.28 22.19
N VAL A 27 -16.37 1.86 20.97
CA VAL A 27 -14.95 1.73 20.57
C VAL A 27 -14.28 3.11 20.50
N ILE A 28 -14.96 4.12 19.95
CA ILE A 28 -14.46 5.50 19.88
C ILE A 28 -14.21 6.05 21.28
N ASN A 29 -15.16 5.86 22.21
CA ASN A 29 -15.03 6.33 23.59
C ASN A 29 -13.87 5.63 24.32
N ALA A 30 -13.70 4.33 24.11
CA ALA A 30 -12.58 3.57 24.67
C ALA A 30 -11.22 4.06 24.16
N PHE A 31 -11.09 4.38 22.87
CA PHE A 31 -9.83 4.92 22.34
C PHE A 31 -9.58 6.37 22.78
N LYS A 32 -10.64 7.18 22.90
CA LYS A 32 -10.52 8.55 23.41
C LYS A 32 -10.07 8.59 24.87
N SER A 33 -10.54 7.69 25.73
CA SER A 33 -10.09 7.64 27.13
C SER A 33 -8.61 7.27 27.27
N LEU A 34 -8.05 6.59 26.26
CA LEU A 34 -6.62 6.30 26.13
C LEU A 34 -5.83 7.41 25.44
N ASN A 35 -6.46 8.56 25.13
CA ASN A 35 -5.89 9.66 24.35
C ASN A 35 -5.32 9.23 22.98
N ALA A 36 -5.87 8.18 22.39
CA ALA A 36 -5.42 7.68 21.10
C ALA A 36 -6.08 8.44 19.94
N ASN A 37 -5.28 8.80 18.93
CA ASN A 37 -5.81 9.33 17.68
C ASN A 37 -6.40 8.21 16.83
N ILE A 38 -7.60 8.44 16.30
CA ILE A 38 -8.34 7.44 15.52
C ILE A 38 -8.80 7.99 14.17
N LEU A 39 -8.96 7.08 13.23
CA LEU A 39 -9.55 7.31 11.92
C LEU A 39 -10.78 6.43 11.77
N VAL A 40 -11.93 7.06 11.51
CA VAL A 40 -13.19 6.35 11.22
C VAL A 40 -13.41 6.36 9.72
N GLN A 41 -13.62 5.19 9.13
CA GLN A 41 -13.79 5.00 7.70
C GLN A 41 -15.03 4.17 7.40
N GLU A 42 -15.60 4.37 6.21
CA GLU A 42 -16.63 3.50 5.67
C GLU A 42 -16.11 2.06 5.51
N PHE A 43 -16.91 1.07 5.90
CA PHE A 43 -16.59 -0.34 5.63
C PHE A 43 -17.11 -0.75 4.25
N ILE A 44 -16.19 -1.05 3.33
CA ILE A 44 -16.49 -1.45 1.94
C ILE A 44 -16.84 -2.94 1.90
N LYS A 45 -18.09 -3.26 2.22
CA LYS A 45 -18.58 -4.65 2.32
C LYS A 45 -18.45 -5.43 1.01
N GLU A 46 -18.64 -4.76 -0.11
CA GLU A 46 -18.62 -5.39 -1.42
C GLU A 46 -17.23 -5.92 -1.82
N SER A 47 -16.17 -5.54 -1.10
CA SER A 47 -14.84 -6.12 -1.32
C SER A 47 -14.73 -7.56 -0.82
N ARG A 48 -15.67 -8.01 0.04
CA ARG A 48 -15.70 -9.36 0.60
C ARG A 48 -14.38 -9.80 1.26
N GLY A 49 -13.71 -8.85 1.94
CA GLY A 49 -12.43 -9.14 2.60
C GLY A 49 -11.27 -9.30 1.62
N VAL A 50 -11.41 -8.80 0.39
CA VAL A 50 -10.35 -8.80 -0.63
C VAL A 50 -9.79 -7.39 -0.78
N ASP A 51 -8.46 -7.30 -0.83
CA ASP A 51 -7.76 -6.09 -1.26
C ASP A 51 -6.66 -6.42 -2.27
N LEU A 52 -6.11 -5.37 -2.90
CA LEU A 52 -4.99 -5.49 -3.83
C LEU A 52 -3.78 -4.83 -3.20
N ARG A 53 -2.63 -5.48 -3.29
CA ARG A 53 -1.34 -4.86 -3.01
C ARG A 53 -0.54 -4.69 -4.29
N LEU A 54 -0.30 -3.45 -4.67
CA LEU A 54 0.47 -3.08 -5.85
C LEU A 54 1.85 -2.59 -5.41
N PHE A 55 2.91 -3.24 -5.89
CA PHE A 55 4.28 -2.86 -5.62
C PHE A 55 4.77 -1.86 -6.67
N VAL A 56 5.09 -0.65 -6.24
CA VAL A 56 5.52 0.45 -7.11
C VAL A 56 7.02 0.68 -6.94
N ILE A 57 7.73 0.74 -8.07
CA ILE A 57 9.15 1.15 -8.15
C ILE A 57 9.27 2.24 -9.23
N GLY A 58 9.65 3.44 -8.81
CA GLY A 58 9.70 4.62 -9.65
C GLY A 58 8.31 5.02 -10.16
N GLU A 59 8.07 4.82 -11.46
CA GLU A 59 6.81 5.16 -12.14
C GLU A 59 6.12 3.90 -12.70
N LYS A 60 6.41 2.74 -12.11
CA LYS A 60 5.88 1.46 -12.57
C LYS A 60 5.35 0.65 -11.41
N VAL A 61 4.18 0.03 -11.60
CA VAL A 61 3.75 -1.10 -10.79
C VAL A 61 4.45 -2.34 -11.34
N VAL A 62 5.36 -2.91 -10.56
CA VAL A 62 6.20 -4.04 -10.98
C VAL A 62 5.58 -5.40 -10.62
N ALA A 63 4.77 -5.43 -9.57
CA ALA A 63 4.06 -6.61 -9.11
C ALA A 63 2.72 -6.19 -8.51
N ALA A 64 1.74 -7.08 -8.57
CA ALA A 64 0.45 -6.92 -7.92
C ALA A 64 -0.01 -8.28 -7.41
N MET A 65 -0.56 -8.30 -6.21
CA MET A 65 -1.24 -9.46 -5.67
C MET A 65 -2.60 -9.05 -5.13
N GLU A 66 -3.57 -9.94 -5.23
CA GLU A 66 -4.79 -9.86 -4.45
C GLU A 66 -4.60 -10.64 -3.16
N ARG A 67 -5.12 -10.11 -2.06
CA ARG A 67 -5.09 -10.77 -0.76
C ARG A 67 -6.52 -11.04 -0.31
N HIS A 68 -6.74 -12.23 0.23
CA HIS A 68 -8.04 -12.66 0.76
C HIS A 68 -7.93 -12.83 2.27
N ALA A 69 -8.89 -12.28 3.01
CA ALA A 69 -9.01 -12.50 4.44
C ALA A 69 -9.34 -13.98 4.75
N ALA A 70 -8.87 -14.45 5.90
CA ALA A 70 -9.25 -15.76 6.42
C ALA A 70 -10.74 -15.81 6.80
N GLU A 71 -11.29 -17.01 6.98
CA GLU A 71 -12.68 -17.17 7.44
C GLU A 71 -12.90 -16.48 8.79
N GLY A 72 -13.96 -15.67 8.88
CA GLY A 72 -14.28 -14.88 10.07
C GLY A 72 -13.45 -13.59 10.23
N GLU A 73 -12.52 -13.30 9.32
CA GLU A 73 -11.70 -12.10 9.32
C GLU A 73 -12.09 -11.16 8.17
N PHE A 74 -12.04 -9.84 8.39
CA PHE A 74 -12.32 -8.84 7.35
C PHE A 74 -11.04 -8.22 6.77
N ARG A 75 -9.90 -8.42 7.44
CA ARG A 75 -8.59 -7.93 7.05
C ARG A 75 -7.84 -8.96 6.21
N ALA A 76 -7.44 -8.57 5.02
CA ALA A 76 -6.74 -9.45 4.08
C ALA A 76 -5.22 -9.60 4.35
N ASN A 77 -4.73 -9.20 5.52
CA ASN A 77 -3.30 -9.25 5.79
C ASN A 77 -2.81 -10.70 5.84
N ILE A 78 -1.77 -11.04 5.05
CA ILE A 78 -1.18 -12.39 5.00
C ILE A 78 -0.71 -12.85 6.39
N HIS A 79 -0.15 -11.94 7.20
CA HIS A 79 0.27 -12.25 8.57
C HIS A 79 -0.89 -12.62 9.52
N LEU A 80 -2.14 -12.34 9.15
CA LEU A 80 -3.34 -12.75 9.89
C LEU A 80 -3.96 -14.05 9.34
N GLY A 81 -3.20 -14.81 8.54
CA GLY A 81 -3.67 -16.04 7.91
C GLY A 81 -4.37 -15.84 6.57
N GLY A 82 -4.36 -14.61 6.03
CA GLY A 82 -4.84 -14.35 4.67
C GLY A 82 -3.99 -15.01 3.59
N THR A 83 -4.58 -15.32 2.45
CA THR A 83 -3.88 -15.86 1.28
C THR A 83 -3.57 -14.75 0.27
N GLY A 84 -2.52 -14.93 -0.53
CA GLY A 84 -2.12 -13.98 -1.56
C GLY A 84 -1.89 -14.67 -2.90
N HIS A 85 -2.43 -14.10 -3.98
CA HIS A 85 -2.31 -14.64 -5.33
C HIS A 85 -1.96 -13.51 -6.32
N GLU A 86 -1.20 -13.80 -7.37
CA GLU A 86 -0.97 -12.84 -8.45
C GLU A 86 -2.31 -12.41 -9.08
N VAL A 87 -2.41 -11.13 -9.45
CA VAL A 87 -3.64 -10.56 -9.99
C VAL A 87 -3.37 -9.60 -11.13
N ASP A 88 -4.23 -9.64 -12.14
CA ASP A 88 -4.26 -8.63 -13.18
C ASP A 88 -4.93 -7.34 -12.68
N ILE A 89 -4.23 -6.23 -12.89
CA ILE A 89 -4.70 -4.90 -12.51
C ILE A 89 -5.14 -4.10 -13.73
N THR A 90 -6.21 -3.35 -13.55
CA THR A 90 -6.72 -2.43 -14.56
C THR A 90 -5.77 -1.24 -14.77
N ASN A 91 -5.91 -0.57 -15.90
CA ASN A 91 -5.20 0.69 -16.16
C ASN A 91 -5.51 1.78 -15.12
N LYS A 92 -6.74 1.80 -14.57
CA LYS A 92 -7.14 2.75 -13.53
C LYS A 92 -6.41 2.48 -12.21
N GLU A 93 -6.36 1.22 -11.78
CA GLU A 93 -5.63 0.78 -10.58
C GLU A 93 -4.12 1.06 -10.70
N ARG A 94 -3.53 0.74 -11.84
CA ARG A 94 -2.11 1.00 -12.11
C ARG A 94 -1.76 2.48 -11.99
N LYS A 95 -2.53 3.34 -12.66
CA LYS A 95 -2.33 4.81 -12.61
C LYS A 95 -2.53 5.34 -11.19
N MET A 96 -3.56 4.87 -10.49
CA MET A 96 -3.86 5.28 -9.12
C MET A 96 -2.73 4.92 -8.16
N ALA A 97 -2.15 3.72 -8.26
CA ALA A 97 -1.04 3.32 -7.41
C ALA A 97 0.23 4.17 -7.65
N ILE A 98 0.60 4.38 -8.93
CA ILE A 98 1.76 5.22 -9.27
C ILE A 98 1.56 6.65 -8.77
N GLU A 99 0.37 7.20 -8.95
CA GLU A 99 0.05 8.56 -8.49
C GLU A 99 0.06 8.66 -6.97
N ALA A 100 -0.50 7.69 -6.26
CA ALA A 100 -0.48 7.64 -4.80
C ALA A 100 0.97 7.68 -4.28
N SER A 101 1.85 6.81 -4.80
CA SER A 101 3.29 6.79 -4.46
C SER A 101 3.97 8.13 -4.76
N ARG A 102 3.63 8.75 -5.89
CA ARG A 102 4.20 10.04 -6.31
C ARG A 102 3.81 11.18 -5.38
N VAL A 103 2.52 11.27 -5.02
CA VAL A 103 1.98 12.33 -4.14
C VAL A 103 2.59 12.26 -2.75
N VAL A 104 2.80 11.06 -2.20
CA VAL A 104 3.48 10.89 -0.90
C VAL A 104 5.02 11.00 -0.99
N GLY A 105 5.58 11.15 -2.20
CA GLY A 105 7.01 11.35 -2.41
C GLY A 105 7.87 10.08 -2.35
N LEU A 106 7.27 8.90 -2.42
CA LEU A 106 7.98 7.62 -2.35
C LEU A 106 8.46 7.17 -3.73
N LYS A 107 9.67 6.58 -3.76
CA LYS A 107 10.25 5.97 -4.96
C LYS A 107 10.05 4.46 -5.01
N THR A 108 9.87 3.84 -3.86
CA THR A 108 9.50 2.45 -3.69
C THR A 108 8.40 2.40 -2.65
N SER A 109 7.31 1.71 -2.93
CA SER A 109 6.19 1.59 -1.99
C SER A 109 5.27 0.43 -2.33
N GLY A 110 4.59 -0.11 -1.34
CA GLY A 110 3.42 -0.94 -1.58
C GLY A 110 2.16 -0.10 -1.41
N VAL A 111 1.30 -0.08 -2.43
CA VAL A 111 0.03 0.63 -2.40
C VAL A 111 -1.09 -0.39 -2.26
N ASP A 112 -1.86 -0.27 -1.19
CA ASP A 112 -3.02 -1.11 -0.96
C ASP A 112 -4.26 -0.43 -1.52
N LEU A 113 -4.97 -1.13 -2.40
CA LEU A 113 -6.21 -0.68 -3.02
C LEU A 113 -7.36 -1.60 -2.64
N ILE A 114 -8.57 -1.06 -2.64
CA ILE A 114 -9.80 -1.84 -2.54
C ILE A 114 -10.68 -1.58 -3.75
N ARG A 115 -11.25 -2.64 -4.33
CA ARG A 115 -12.26 -2.53 -5.38
C ARG A 115 -13.61 -2.28 -4.72
N SER A 116 -14.33 -1.26 -5.17
CA SER A 116 -15.68 -0.94 -4.71
C SER A 116 -16.61 -0.69 -5.88
N SER A 117 -17.91 -0.61 -5.58
CA SER A 117 -18.94 -0.20 -6.56
C SER A 117 -18.68 1.18 -7.20
N ARG A 118 -17.94 2.06 -6.50
CA ARG A 118 -17.53 3.40 -6.99
C ARG A 118 -16.21 3.38 -7.78
N GLY A 119 -15.60 2.21 -7.95
CA GLY A 119 -14.27 2.02 -8.52
C GLY A 119 -13.18 1.76 -7.47
N PRO A 120 -11.91 1.65 -7.88
CA PRO A 120 -10.80 1.40 -6.97
C PRO A 120 -10.57 2.61 -6.05
N MET A 121 -10.21 2.34 -4.79
CA MET A 121 -9.88 3.35 -3.79
C MET A 121 -8.56 2.99 -3.10
N VAL A 122 -7.76 4.00 -2.75
CA VAL A 122 -6.50 3.81 -2.01
C VAL A 122 -6.80 3.62 -0.52
N LEU A 123 -6.26 2.56 0.07
CA LEU A 123 -6.36 2.27 1.50
C LEU A 123 -5.12 2.73 2.28
N GLU A 124 -3.93 2.38 1.78
CA GLU A 124 -2.65 2.64 2.44
C GLU A 124 -1.55 2.81 1.38
N VAL A 125 -0.55 3.65 1.67
CA VAL A 125 0.72 3.67 0.96
C VAL A 125 1.84 3.42 1.95
N ASN A 126 2.55 2.31 1.78
CA ASN A 126 3.59 1.87 2.70
C ASN A 126 4.98 2.10 2.09
N SER A 127 5.86 2.79 2.81
CA SER A 127 7.24 3.10 2.38
C SER A 127 8.23 1.95 2.52
N SER A 128 7.90 0.93 3.30
CA SER A 128 8.75 -0.25 3.52
C SER A 128 7.91 -1.54 3.43
N PRO A 129 7.30 -1.81 2.27
CA PRO A 129 6.49 -3.00 2.07
C PRO A 129 7.32 -4.27 2.24
N GLY A 130 6.75 -5.31 2.86
CA GLY A 130 7.34 -6.64 2.87
C GLY A 130 7.41 -7.25 1.47
N LEU A 131 8.47 -8.01 1.19
CA LEU A 131 8.71 -8.62 -0.12
C LEU A 131 8.23 -10.07 -0.19
N GLU A 132 8.43 -10.85 0.87
CA GLU A 132 8.16 -12.29 0.91
C GLU A 132 6.80 -12.68 0.34
N GLY A 133 5.72 -12.02 0.78
CA GLY A 133 4.37 -12.33 0.32
C GLY A 133 4.14 -12.02 -1.17
N VAL A 134 4.66 -10.90 -1.66
CA VAL A 134 4.44 -10.48 -3.06
C VAL A 134 5.38 -11.21 -4.03
N GLU A 135 6.62 -11.50 -3.63
CA GLU A 135 7.54 -12.33 -4.41
C GLU A 135 7.04 -13.78 -4.44
N GLY A 136 6.56 -14.31 -3.32
CA GLY A 136 5.93 -15.63 -3.27
C GLY A 136 4.68 -15.74 -4.15
N ALA A 137 3.83 -14.72 -4.16
CA ALA A 137 2.61 -14.71 -4.97
C ALA A 137 2.87 -14.54 -6.47
N THR A 138 3.91 -13.81 -6.87
CA THR A 138 4.15 -13.41 -8.28
C THR A 138 5.37 -14.07 -8.93
N GLY A 139 6.24 -14.73 -8.15
CA GLY A 139 7.49 -15.30 -8.62
C GLY A 139 8.53 -14.27 -9.14
N LYS A 140 8.31 -12.98 -8.89
CA LYS A 140 9.18 -11.89 -9.36
C LYS A 140 10.27 -11.57 -8.34
N ASP A 141 11.49 -11.32 -8.83
CA ASP A 141 12.59 -10.77 -8.03
C ASP A 141 12.41 -9.25 -7.86
N ILE A 142 11.60 -8.88 -6.87
CA ILE A 142 11.29 -7.47 -6.58
C ILE A 142 12.48 -6.81 -5.89
N ALA A 143 13.20 -7.54 -5.03
CA ALA A 143 14.43 -7.08 -4.43
C ALA A 143 15.46 -6.64 -5.49
N GLY A 144 15.72 -7.48 -6.50
CA GLY A 144 16.59 -7.17 -7.63
C GLY A 144 16.11 -5.95 -8.42
N MET A 145 14.80 -5.85 -8.70
CA MET A 145 14.24 -4.68 -9.38
C MET A 145 14.43 -3.37 -8.59
N ILE A 146 14.42 -3.41 -7.26
CA ILE A 146 14.73 -2.24 -6.41
C ILE A 146 16.21 -1.86 -6.59
N ILE A 147 17.12 -2.83 -6.51
CA ILE A 147 18.56 -2.59 -6.68
C ILE A 147 18.84 -1.98 -8.06
N GLU A 148 18.32 -2.58 -9.13
CA GLU A 148 18.46 -2.04 -10.49
C GLU A 148 17.94 -0.60 -10.59
N HIS A 149 16.81 -0.29 -9.93
CA HIS A 149 16.28 1.05 -9.92
C HIS A 149 17.26 2.03 -9.27
N VAL A 150 17.83 1.68 -8.12
CA VAL A 150 18.81 2.50 -7.41
C VAL A 150 20.07 2.71 -8.26
N GLU A 151 20.61 1.65 -8.87
CA GLU A 151 21.77 1.74 -9.76
C GLU A 151 21.55 2.72 -10.91
N LYS A 152 20.42 2.57 -11.62
CA LYS A 152 20.01 3.48 -12.71
C LYS A 152 19.91 4.93 -12.23
N GLN A 153 19.43 5.18 -11.00
CA GLN A 153 19.37 6.54 -10.43
C GLN A 153 20.77 7.10 -10.14
N VAL A 154 21.67 6.30 -9.58
CA VAL A 154 23.05 6.70 -9.28
C VAL A 154 23.81 7.05 -10.58
N GLU A 155 23.68 6.23 -11.62
CA GLU A 155 24.28 6.49 -12.92
C GLU A 155 23.78 7.79 -13.55
N ARG A 156 22.46 8.00 -13.56
CA ARG A 156 21.84 9.24 -14.04
C ARG A 156 22.36 10.46 -13.28
N ARG A 157 22.52 10.38 -11.96
CA ARG A 157 23.09 11.45 -11.13
C ARG A 157 24.55 11.72 -11.51
N ARG A 158 25.38 10.68 -11.67
CA ARG A 158 26.79 10.80 -12.10
C ARG A 158 26.89 11.45 -13.49
N ALA A 159 26.07 11.02 -14.45
CA ALA A 159 26.03 11.59 -15.79
C ALA A 159 25.65 13.09 -15.79
N ARG A 160 24.63 13.46 -14.99
CA ARG A 160 24.23 14.87 -14.81
C ARG A 160 25.36 15.72 -14.21
N LYS A 161 26.08 15.20 -13.21
CA LYS A 161 27.25 15.89 -12.59
C LYS A 161 28.36 16.11 -13.62
N ARG A 162 28.73 15.08 -14.40
CA ARG A 162 29.73 15.17 -15.47
C ARG A 162 29.35 16.21 -16.54
N ARG A 163 28.08 16.25 -16.96
CA ARG A 163 27.58 17.26 -17.92
C ARG A 163 27.68 18.69 -17.39
N LYS A 164 27.32 18.93 -16.12
CA LYS A 164 27.45 20.26 -15.47
C LYS A 164 28.91 20.72 -15.40
N LEU A 165 29.83 19.84 -15.01
CA LEU A 165 31.27 20.13 -14.97
C LEU A 165 31.83 20.51 -16.34
N ARG A 166 31.44 19.79 -17.41
CA ARG A 166 31.84 20.10 -18.79
C ARG A 166 31.32 21.46 -19.26
N LYS A 167 30.08 21.84 -18.91
CA LYS A 167 29.54 23.17 -19.26
C LYS A 167 30.28 24.30 -18.54
N LYS A 168 30.59 24.15 -17.26
CA LYS A 168 31.34 25.15 -16.47
C LYS A 168 32.77 25.36 -16.98
N ARG A 169 33.41 24.35 -17.57
CA ARG A 169 34.76 24.47 -18.17
C ARG A 169 34.77 25.15 -19.54
N LYS A 170 33.61 25.31 -20.18
CA LYS A 170 33.45 25.92 -21.52
C LYS A 170 32.89 27.34 -21.48
N ALA A 171 32.55 27.84 -20.29
CA ALA A 171 32.11 29.20 -20.01
C ALA A 171 33.22 29.87 -19.21
#